data_AF-A0A183HRW1-F1
#
_entry.id   AF-A0A183HRW1-F1
#
_cell.length_a   1.000
_cell.length_b   1.000
_cell.length_c   1.000
_cell.angle_alpha   90.00
_cell.angle_beta   90.00
_cell.angle_gamma   90.00
#
_symmetry.space_group_name_H-M   'P 1'
#
loop_
_entity.id
_entity.type
_entity.pdbx_description
1 polymer ?
#
loop_
_entity_poly.entity_id
_entity_poly.type
_entity_poly.pdbx_seq_one_letter_code
_entity_poly.pdbx_strand_id
1 'polypeptide(L)'
;MNSSMISLHLILQQRFRSVRFGVRYKSKRILENNSTATVSTDENEKIYVPREPIPSPIDQSKVEEPPVFDKALITHLERLSLVRFSDEQAVLHLKQAVRFANQLKLVDTTYDLQFDNY
;
A
#
# COMPACT_ATOMS: atom_id res chain seq x y z
N MET A 1 -5.74 -45.16 -15.84
CA MET A 1 -4.53 -44.31 -15.69
C MET A 1 -4.96 -42.91 -15.24
N ASN A 2 -5.51 -42.74 -14.02
CA ASN A 2 -6.24 -41.49 -13.68
C ASN A 2 -5.96 -40.99 -12.24
N SER A 3 -4.84 -41.37 -11.63
CA SER A 3 -4.56 -41.05 -10.21
C SER A 3 -3.79 -39.73 -9.99
N SER A 4 -3.28 -39.09 -11.05
CA SER A 4 -2.39 -37.92 -10.94
C SER A 4 -3.12 -36.57 -10.93
N MET A 5 -4.30 -36.47 -11.55
CA MET A 5 -5.03 -35.19 -11.71
C MET A 5 -5.78 -34.72 -10.45
N ILE A 6 -6.03 -35.62 -9.49
CA ILE A 6 -6.79 -35.29 -8.27
C ILE A 6 -5.91 -34.52 -7.27
N SER A 7 -4.59 -34.72 -7.30
CA SER A 7 -3.65 -34.12 -6.34
C SER A 7 -3.52 -32.61 -6.50
N LEU A 8 -3.43 -32.10 -7.74
CA LEU A 8 -3.26 -30.66 -7.99
C LEU A 8 -4.52 -29.85 -7.64
N HIS A 9 -5.71 -30.41 -7.90
CA HIS A 9 -6.97 -29.75 -7.56
C HIS A 9 -7.14 -29.59 -6.04
N LEU A 10 -6.73 -30.60 -5.26
CA LEU A 10 -6.80 -30.56 -3.81
C LEU A 10 -5.81 -29.54 -3.20
N ILE A 11 -4.62 -29.40 -3.79
CA ILE A 11 -3.59 -28.44 -3.36
C ILE A 11 -4.03 -26.99 -3.62
N LEU A 12 -4.71 -26.73 -4.75
CA LEU A 12 -5.26 -25.41 -5.07
C LEU A 12 -6.42 -25.03 -4.13
N GLN A 13 -7.30 -25.96 -3.76
CA GLN A 13 -8.41 -25.66 -2.84
C GLN A 13 -7.96 -25.29 -1.42
N GLN A 14 -6.79 -25.73 -0.96
CA GLN A 14 -6.28 -25.41 0.37
C GLN A 14 -5.72 -23.97 0.48
N ARG A 15 -5.23 -23.38 -0.62
CA ARG A 15 -4.59 -22.05 -0.60
C ARG A 15 -5.56 -20.87 -0.71
N PHE A 16 -6.76 -21.07 -1.24
CA PHE A 16 -7.76 -19.99 -1.36
C PHE A 16 -8.65 -19.81 -0.12
N ARG A 17 -8.51 -20.64 0.93
CA ARG A 17 -9.41 -20.61 2.09
C ARG A 17 -8.97 -19.70 3.25
N SER A 18 -7.90 -18.93 3.10
CA SER A 18 -7.46 -18.00 4.15
C SER A 18 -6.90 -16.69 3.60
N VAL A 19 -7.75 -15.91 2.92
CA VAL A 19 -7.63 -14.44 2.95
C VAL A 19 -8.96 -13.91 3.47
N ARG A 20 -9.16 -14.04 4.79
CA ARG A 20 -10.17 -13.22 5.47
C ARG A 20 -9.58 -11.82 5.55
N PHE A 21 -9.98 -10.93 4.64
CA PHE A 21 -9.86 -9.50 4.88
C PHE A 21 -10.54 -9.22 6.22
N GLY A 22 -9.73 -8.94 7.23
CA GLY A 22 -10.18 -8.66 8.58
C GLY A 22 -10.90 -7.33 8.64
N VAL A 23 -12.17 -7.27 8.21
CA VAL A 23 -13.05 -6.20 8.62
C VAL A 23 -13.48 -6.51 10.06
N ARG A 24 -12.70 -6.05 11.03
CA ARG A 24 -13.14 -5.93 12.42
C ARG A 24 -12.70 -4.58 12.99
N TYR A 25 -13.43 -3.53 12.63
CA TYR A 25 -13.56 -2.38 13.50
C TYR A 25 -14.96 -2.38 14.10
N LYS A 26 -15.12 -3.12 15.19
CA LYS A 26 -16.11 -2.81 16.22
C LYS A 26 -15.43 -2.95 17.56
N SER A 27 -15.05 -1.81 18.14
CA SER A 27 -14.89 -1.69 19.58
C SER A 27 -15.76 -0.53 20.05
N LYS A 28 -17.05 -0.83 20.26
CA LYS A 28 -17.84 -0.06 21.22
C LYS A 28 -17.34 -0.51 22.60
N ARG A 29 -16.39 0.22 23.17
CA ARG A 29 -16.28 0.27 24.63
C ARG A 29 -17.12 1.46 25.07
N ILE A 30 -18.39 1.18 25.32
CA ILE A 30 -19.16 1.98 26.25
C ILE A 30 -18.62 1.57 27.62
N LEU A 31 -17.77 2.41 28.19
CA LEU A 31 -17.54 2.42 29.63
C LEU A 31 -18.22 3.69 30.13
N GLU A 32 -19.46 3.54 30.57
CA GLU A 32 -20.16 4.56 31.35
C GLU A 32 -19.43 4.70 32.68
N ASN A 33 -18.60 5.73 32.81
CA ASN A 33 -18.17 6.24 34.09
C ASN A 33 -18.75 7.65 34.24
N ASN A 34 -19.84 7.73 35.01
CA ASN A 34 -20.53 8.96 35.32
C ASN A 34 -19.69 9.77 36.33
N SER A 35 -19.09 10.88 35.90
CA SER A 35 -18.80 12.02 36.76
C SER A 35 -18.48 13.25 35.91
N THR A 36 -19.50 14.11 35.82
CA THR A 36 -19.44 15.58 35.95
C THR A 36 -18.13 16.31 35.63
N ALA A 37 -18.28 17.30 34.74
CA ALA A 37 -17.45 18.50 34.56
C ALA A 37 -16.06 18.22 33.96
N THR A 38 -15.72 18.68 32.77
CA THR A 38 -15.75 20.08 32.33
C THR A 38 -15.52 20.09 30.82
N VAL A 39 -16.19 21.00 30.13
CA VAL A 39 -15.77 21.48 28.81
C VAL A 39 -14.44 22.19 29.03
N SER A 40 -13.30 21.50 28.89
CA SER A 40 -12.02 22.16 28.67
C SER A 40 -11.73 22.13 27.17
N THR A 41 -11.92 23.29 26.57
CA THR A 41 -11.34 23.68 25.29
C THR A 41 -9.83 23.78 25.51
N ASP A 42 -9.16 22.63 25.64
CA ASP A 42 -7.69 22.59 25.70
C ASP A 42 -7.17 22.68 24.27
N GLU A 43 -6.65 23.87 23.97
CA GLU A 43 -5.63 24.19 22.98
C GLU A 43 -5.27 23.05 22.05
N ASN A 44 -5.75 23.17 20.80
CA ASN A 44 -5.52 22.30 19.66
C ASN A 44 -4.10 21.72 19.59
N GLU A 45 -3.84 20.59 20.26
CA GLU A 45 -2.74 19.70 19.89
C GLU A 45 -3.05 19.23 18.47
N LYS A 46 -2.40 19.88 17.51
CA LYS A 46 -2.60 19.72 16.08
C LYS A 46 -2.15 18.32 15.68
N ILE A 47 -3.04 17.34 15.82
CA ILE A 47 -2.81 15.96 15.39
C ILE A 47 -2.78 15.96 13.86
N TYR A 48 -1.58 15.81 13.29
CA TYR A 48 -1.35 15.75 11.84
C TYR A 48 -1.74 14.41 11.20
N VAL A 49 -2.29 13.49 11.99
CA VAL A 49 -2.72 12.17 11.52
C VAL A 49 -4.21 12.23 11.15
N PRO A 50 -4.58 11.94 9.89
CA PRO A 50 -5.98 11.86 9.50
C PRO A 50 -6.74 10.86 10.38
N ARG A 51 -7.85 11.31 10.99
CA ARG A 51 -8.71 10.47 11.86
C ARG A 51 -9.64 9.54 11.07
N GLU A 52 -9.86 9.86 9.80
CA GLU A 52 -10.69 9.11 8.88
C GLU A 52 -9.86 8.71 7.66
N PRO A 53 -10.10 7.51 7.10
CA PRO A 53 -9.43 7.11 5.87
C PRO A 53 -9.84 8.07 4.75
N ILE A 54 -8.87 8.62 4.04
CA ILE A 54 -9.14 9.45 2.86
C ILE A 54 -9.59 8.49 1.74
N PRO A 55 -10.87 8.54 1.30
CA PRO A 55 -11.42 7.53 0.41
C PRO A 55 -11.12 7.80 -1.06
N SER A 56 -10.43 8.90 -1.39
CA SER A 56 -10.14 9.28 -2.77
C SER A 56 -9.17 8.28 -3.41
N PRO A 57 -9.59 7.49 -4.41
CA PRO A 57 -8.68 6.62 -5.13
C PRO A 57 -7.64 7.45 -5.87
N ILE A 58 -6.41 6.96 -5.92
CA ILE A 58 -5.37 7.58 -6.76
C ILE A 58 -5.80 7.43 -8.22
N ASP A 59 -5.83 8.55 -8.93
CA ASP A 59 -6.17 8.59 -10.35
C ASP A 59 -5.06 7.91 -11.17
N GLN A 60 -5.31 6.67 -11.57
CA GLN A 60 -4.34 5.87 -12.30
C GLN A 60 -4.02 6.44 -13.69
N SER A 61 -4.86 7.32 -14.25
CA SER A 61 -4.63 7.94 -15.55
C SER A 61 -3.52 8.99 -15.51
N LYS A 62 -3.26 9.57 -14.34
CA LYS A 62 -2.21 10.58 -14.12
C LYS A 62 -0.87 9.97 -13.73
N VAL A 63 -0.85 8.68 -13.41
CA VAL A 63 0.38 7.98 -13.01
C VAL A 63 1.25 7.77 -14.24
N GLU A 64 2.48 8.26 -14.18
CA GLU A 64 3.49 8.08 -15.23
C GLU A 64 3.72 6.60 -15.54
N GLU A 65 3.79 6.26 -16.82
CA GLU A 65 4.06 4.90 -17.27
C GLU A 65 5.46 4.43 -16.85
N PRO A 66 5.61 3.14 -16.51
CA PRO A 66 6.91 2.60 -16.18
C PRO A 66 7.84 2.60 -17.41
N PRO A 67 9.14 2.82 -17.22
CA PRO A 67 10.10 2.82 -18.30
C PRO A 67 10.24 1.43 -18.94
N VAL A 68 10.80 1.42 -20.16
CA VAL A 68 11.18 0.16 -20.83
C VAL A 68 12.41 -0.42 -20.12
N PHE A 69 12.32 -1.68 -19.74
CA PHE A 69 13.42 -2.39 -19.07
C PHE A 69 14.23 -3.17 -20.09
N ASP A 70 15.34 -2.59 -20.52
CA ASP A 70 16.30 -3.27 -21.41
C ASP A 70 17.01 -4.41 -20.67
N LYS A 71 17.49 -5.40 -21.44
CA LYS A 71 18.23 -6.55 -20.86
C LYS A 71 19.45 -6.11 -20.06
N ALA A 72 20.18 -5.09 -20.52
CA ALA A 72 21.33 -4.56 -19.79
C ALA A 72 20.93 -3.98 -18.42
N LEU A 73 19.80 -3.27 -18.35
CA LEU A 73 19.26 -2.72 -17.11
C LEU A 73 18.81 -3.83 -16.17
N ILE A 74 18.10 -4.84 -16.69
CA ILE A 74 17.67 -5.99 -15.89
C ILE A 74 18.88 -6.71 -15.29
N THR A 75 19.89 -7.07 -16.09
CA THR A 75 21.10 -7.72 -15.60
C THR A 75 21.85 -6.85 -14.58
N HIS A 76 21.83 -5.52 -14.75
CA HIS A 76 22.41 -4.62 -13.76
C HIS A 76 21.62 -4.65 -12.44
N LEU A 77 20.29 -4.60 -12.49
CA LEU A 77 19.43 -4.70 -11.32
C LEU A 77 19.56 -6.05 -10.60
N GLU A 78 19.67 -7.15 -11.34
CA GLU A 78 19.91 -8.49 -10.77
C GLU A 78 21.20 -8.53 -9.94
N ARG A 79 22.26 -7.87 -10.43
CA ARG A 79 23.54 -7.79 -9.73
C ARG A 79 23.47 -6.96 -8.46
N LEU A 80 22.69 -5.87 -8.48
CA LEU A 80 22.53 -4.99 -7.33
C LEU A 80 21.64 -5.60 -6.24
N SER A 81 20.51 -6.20 -6.64
CA SER A 81 19.54 -6.77 -5.69
C SER A 81 19.88 -8.19 -5.28
N LEU A 82 20.75 -8.88 -6.03
CA LEU A 82 20.99 -10.33 -5.93
C LEU A 82 19.71 -11.16 -6.17
N VAL A 83 18.71 -10.57 -6.83
CA VAL A 83 17.46 -11.22 -7.21
C VAL A 83 17.53 -11.60 -8.69
N ARG A 84 17.06 -12.79 -9.03
CA ARG A 84 16.95 -13.23 -10.42
C ARG A 84 15.67 -12.70 -11.06
N PHE A 85 15.81 -11.96 -12.16
CA PHE A 85 14.76 -11.42 -13.01
C PHE A 85 14.72 -12.11 -14.39
N SER A 86 15.28 -13.32 -14.49
CA SER A 86 15.36 -14.10 -15.73
C SER A 86 13.99 -14.45 -16.35
N ASP A 87 12.92 -14.36 -15.57
CA ASP A 87 11.58 -14.75 -15.96
C ASP A 87 10.76 -13.51 -16.38
N GLU A 88 10.00 -13.62 -17.47
CA GLU A 88 9.14 -12.52 -17.94
C GLU A 88 8.15 -12.04 -16.87
N GLN A 89 7.66 -12.96 -16.03
CA GLN A 89 6.77 -12.64 -14.90
C GLN A 89 7.45 -11.75 -13.86
N ALA A 90 8.75 -11.96 -13.61
CA ALA A 90 9.51 -11.14 -12.66
C ALA A 90 9.67 -9.70 -13.18
N VAL A 91 9.89 -9.55 -14.49
CA VAL A 91 9.95 -8.24 -15.15
C VAL A 91 8.57 -7.54 -15.14
N LEU A 92 7.47 -8.29 -15.28
CA LEU A 92 6.12 -7.75 -15.15
C LEU A 92 5.84 -7.24 -13.74
N HIS A 93 6.24 -7.98 -12.71
CA HIS A 93 6.12 -7.53 -11.32
C HIS A 93 6.96 -6.29 -11.04
N LEU A 94 8.18 -6.21 -11.59
CA LEU A 94 9.02 -5.02 -11.49
C LEU A 94 8.33 -3.79 -12.11
N LYS A 95 7.73 -3.95 -13.30
CA LYS A 95 6.95 -2.89 -13.96
C LYS A 95 5.79 -2.42 -13.10
N GLN A 96 5.05 -3.35 -12.49
CA GLN A 96 3.94 -3.03 -11.60
C GLN A 96 4.41 -2.29 -10.34
N ALA A 97 5.52 -2.73 -9.73
CA ALA A 97 6.10 -2.08 -8.56
C ALA A 97 6.55 -0.65 -8.86
N VAL A 98 7.21 -0.42 -10.01
CA VAL A 98 7.61 0.93 -10.43
C VAL A 98 6.40 1.81 -10.71
N ARG A 99 5.38 1.30 -11.39
CA ARG A 99 4.12 2.04 -11.61
C ARG A 99 3.45 2.41 -10.29
N PHE A 100 3.48 1.53 -9.30
CA PHE A 100 2.98 1.83 -7.96
C PHE A 100 3.79 2.94 -7.29
N ALA A 101 5.12 2.87 -7.34
CA ALA A 101 5.99 3.92 -6.80
C ALA A 101 5.80 5.29 -7.48
N ASN A 102 5.52 5.31 -8.79
CA ASN A 102 5.25 6.54 -9.54
C ASN A 102 4.04 7.33 -9.02
N GLN A 103 3.13 6.70 -8.26
CA GLN A 103 2.02 7.39 -7.60
C GLN A 103 2.49 8.47 -6.63
N LEU A 104 3.69 8.32 -6.05
CA LEU A 104 4.26 9.31 -5.12
C LEU A 104 4.53 10.65 -5.80
N LYS A 105 4.73 10.67 -7.12
CA LYS A 105 4.94 11.91 -7.90
C LYS A 105 3.67 12.78 -7.97
N LEU A 106 2.50 12.20 -7.72
CA LEU A 106 1.22 12.93 -7.71
C LEU A 106 0.97 13.65 -6.38
N VAL A 107 1.79 13.37 -5.35
CA VAL A 107 1.67 14.01 -4.05
C VAL A 107 2.43 15.33 -4.12
N ASP A 108 1.73 16.43 -3.83
CA ASP A 108 2.36 17.73 -3.68
C ASP A 108 3.17 17.73 -2.37
N THR A 109 4.48 17.86 -2.51
CA THR A 109 5.42 17.97 -1.39
C THR A 109 5.90 19.40 -1.19
N THR A 110 5.31 20.37 -1.89
CA THR A 110 5.65 21.78 -1.74
C THR A 110 5.15 22.25 -0.38
N TYR A 111 6.06 22.33 0.58
CA TYR A 111 5.79 23.02 1.82
C TYR A 111 5.90 24.52 1.54
N ASP A 112 4.78 25.24 1.57
CA ASP A 112 4.75 26.70 1.66
C ASP A 112 5.30 27.12 3.02
N LEU A 113 6.63 26.99 3.19
CA LEU A 113 7.34 27.61 4.29
C LEU A 113 7.45 29.10 3.97
N GLN A 114 6.38 29.84 4.25
CA GLN A 114 6.49 31.26 4.53
C GLN A 114 7.35 31.40 5.79
N PHE A 115 8.66 31.43 5.59
CA PHE A 115 9.55 32.01 6.58
C PHE A 115 9.22 33.49 6.60
N ASP A 116 8.33 33.88 7.52
CA ASP A 116 8.15 35.26 7.89
C ASP A 116 9.52 35.78 8.33
N ASN A 117 10.14 36.61 7.48
CA ASN A 117 11.36 37.34 7.82
C ASN A 117 11.00 38.32 8.93
N TYR A 118 11.38 37.99 10.17
CA TYR A 118 11.38 38.90 11.32
C TYR A 118 12.67 39.71 11.35
#